data_AF-A0A942BYM0-F1
#
_entry.id   AF-A0A942BYM0-F1
#
_cell.length_a   1.000
_cell.length_b   1.000
_cell.length_c   1.000
_cell.angle_alpha   90.00
_cell.angle_beta   90.00
_cell.angle_gamma   90.00
#
_symmetry.space_group_name_H-M   'P 1'
#
loop_
_entity.id
_entity.type
_entity.pdbx_description
1 polymer ?
#
loop_
_entity_poly.entity_id
_entity_poly.type
_entity_poly.pdbx_seq_one_letter_code
_entity_poly.pdbx_strand_id
1 'polypeptide(L)'
;MAKELNCENFDLAAFVDGELDAHADLAIEAHLGACPSCRSELNAQKQFLRMLETSLRKPEAEMELPRDFSKRIITTAENNVVGLRSWKERFNAVFIIASLLIFSLFVLGAEGADLVATSGSLVQKLAAVGAFATQMAYSFLMGVVVLVRSLVRILNPADGVLATLGVFGVVSLFVLGLKFVPFRKLLRPLF
;
A
#
# COMPACT_ATOMS: atom_id res chain seq x y z
N MET A 1 40.69 35.63 20.97
CA MET A 1 39.36 36.28 20.90
C MET A 1 38.45 35.35 20.11
N ALA A 2 37.73 34.46 20.80
CA ALA A 2 36.82 33.52 20.16
C ALA A 2 35.55 34.29 19.81
N LYS A 3 35.30 34.48 18.52
CA LYS A 3 34.02 34.98 18.01
C LYS A 3 32.96 34.00 18.50
N GLU A 4 31.95 34.48 19.22
CA GLU A 4 30.75 33.70 19.55
C GLU A 4 30.05 33.36 18.23
N LEU A 5 30.48 32.28 17.60
CA LEU A 5 29.72 31.62 16.54
C LEU A 5 28.63 30.82 17.26
N ASN A 6 27.38 31.04 16.87
CA ASN A 6 26.24 30.38 17.49
C ASN A 6 26.27 28.87 17.15
N CYS A 7 26.88 28.07 18.04
CA CYS A 7 27.17 26.66 17.83
C CYS A 7 25.94 25.76 18.09
N GLU A 8 24.97 26.25 18.86
CA GLU A 8 23.79 25.46 19.28
C GLU A 8 22.81 25.15 18.14
N ASN A 9 22.92 25.85 17.02
CA ASN A 9 22.01 25.67 15.87
C ASN A 9 22.43 24.56 14.90
N PHE A 10 23.60 23.93 15.10
CA PHE A 10 24.13 22.94 14.16
C PHE A 10 24.10 21.54 14.78
N ASP A 11 23.37 20.64 14.13
CA ASP A 11 23.34 19.23 14.51
C ASP A 11 24.52 18.48 13.88
N LEU A 12 25.62 18.41 14.64
CA LEU A 12 26.83 17.70 14.21
C LEU A 12 26.61 16.19 14.12
N ALA A 13 25.68 15.62 14.90
CA ALA A 13 25.40 14.18 14.86
C ALA A 13 24.69 13.81 13.56
N ALA A 14 23.64 14.56 13.19
CA ALA A 14 22.94 14.38 11.92
C ALA A 14 23.86 14.56 10.70
N PHE A 15 24.85 15.47 10.78
CA PHE A 15 25.88 15.64 9.76
C PHE A 15 26.81 14.42 9.64
N VAL A 16 27.18 13.80 10.77
CA VAL A 16 28.04 12.60 10.78
C VAL A 16 27.28 11.38 10.23
N ASP A 17 25.99 11.28 10.51
CA ASP A 17 25.12 10.18 10.05
C ASP A 17 24.64 10.36 8.59
N GLY A 18 24.81 11.57 8.03
CA GLY A 18 24.41 11.90 6.65
C GLY A 18 22.90 12.06 6.48
N GLU A 19 22.19 12.44 7.54
CA GLU A 19 20.72 12.60 7.55
C GLU A 19 20.27 14.01 7.14
N LEU A 20 21.20 14.94 6.93
CA LEU A 20 20.92 16.32 6.58
C LEU A 20 20.62 16.49 5.09
N ASP A 21 19.88 17.56 4.79
CA ASP A 21 19.70 17.99 3.41
C ASP A 21 20.94 18.74 2.88
N ALA A 22 21.04 18.85 1.56
CA ALA A 22 22.21 19.46 0.92
C ALA A 22 22.45 20.94 1.32
N HIS A 23 21.43 21.65 1.78
CA HIS A 23 21.59 23.05 2.21
C HIS A 23 22.14 23.14 3.64
N ALA A 24 21.66 22.28 4.54
CA ALA A 24 22.15 22.15 5.90
C ALA A 24 23.60 21.64 5.94
N ASP A 25 23.96 20.71 5.05
CA ASP A 25 25.35 20.22 4.92
C ASP A 25 26.32 21.36 4.59
N LEU A 26 26.01 22.18 3.57
CA LEU A 26 26.85 23.31 3.18
C LEU A 26 26.98 24.36 4.30
N ALA A 27 25.91 24.59 5.06
CA ALA A 27 25.92 25.51 6.18
C ALA A 27 26.84 25.03 7.32
N ILE A 28 26.82 23.73 7.62
CA ILE A 28 27.71 23.11 8.60
C ILE A 28 29.16 23.13 8.11
N GLU A 29 29.43 22.79 6.86
CA GLU A 29 30.78 22.85 6.29
C GLU A 29 31.39 24.25 6.38
N ALA A 30 30.60 25.28 6.04
CA ALA A 30 31.01 26.67 6.18
C ALA A 30 31.30 27.04 7.64
N HIS A 31 30.47 26.57 8.58
CA HIS A 31 30.67 26.79 10.02
C HIS A 31 31.94 26.09 10.54
N LEU A 32 32.19 24.85 10.15
CA LEU A 32 33.37 24.07 10.53
C LEU A 32 34.68 24.70 10.04
N GLY A 33 34.65 25.45 8.93
CA GLY A 33 35.78 26.25 8.44
C GLY A 33 36.14 27.43 9.36
N ALA A 34 35.16 27.97 10.10
CA ALA A 34 35.32 29.16 10.94
C ALA A 34 35.38 28.85 12.45
N CYS A 35 34.83 27.72 12.89
CA CYS A 35 34.65 27.37 14.30
C CYS A 35 35.52 26.18 14.72
N PRO A 36 36.64 26.41 15.45
CA PRO A 36 37.53 25.33 15.87
C PRO A 36 36.92 24.41 16.95
N SER A 37 36.00 24.91 17.77
CA SER A 37 35.32 24.10 18.81
C SER A 37 34.43 23.04 18.19
N CYS A 38 33.51 23.41 17.29
CA CYS A 38 32.64 22.46 16.59
C CYS A 38 33.43 21.45 15.76
N ARG A 39 34.56 21.87 15.17
CA ARG A 39 35.47 20.95 14.47
C ARG A 39 36.11 19.93 15.42
N SER A 40 36.49 20.35 16.63
CA SER A 40 37.06 19.44 17.63
C SER A 40 36.02 18.44 18.14
N GLU A 41 34.77 18.88 18.32
CA GLU A 41 33.66 18.02 18.72
C GLU A 41 33.33 16.99 17.65
N LEU A 42 33.20 17.41 16.39
CA LEU A 42 32.98 16.52 15.25
C LEU A 42 34.11 15.49 15.10
N ASN A 43 35.36 15.89 15.33
CA ASN A 43 36.48 14.96 15.33
C ASN A 43 36.39 13.94 16.48
N ALA A 44 35.94 14.35 17.67
CA ALA A 44 35.72 13.45 18.79
C ALA A 44 34.61 12.42 18.49
N GLN A 45 33.50 12.85 17.88
CA GLN A 45 32.43 11.96 17.42
C GLN A 45 32.94 10.96 16.37
N LYS A 46 33.68 11.42 15.35
CA LYS A 46 34.29 10.54 14.34
C LYS A 46 35.29 9.56 14.95
N GLN A 47 36.08 10.00 15.93
CA GLN A 47 37.03 9.13 16.63
C GLN A 47 36.30 8.05 17.42
N PHE A 48 35.20 8.39 18.11
CA PHE A 48 34.36 7.44 18.81
C PHE A 48 33.77 6.39 17.85
N LEU A 49 33.23 6.79 16.71
CA LEU A 49 32.74 5.86 15.68
C LEU A 49 33.82 4.90 15.17
N ARG A 50 35.04 5.39 14.95
CA ARG A 50 36.18 4.52 14.56
C ARG A 50 36.54 3.52 15.65
N MET A 51 36.46 3.90 16.92
CA MET A 51 36.69 2.96 18.03
C MET A 51 35.59 1.90 18.08
N LEU A 52 34.32 2.28 17.88
CA LEU A 52 33.21 1.33 17.78
C LEU A 52 33.40 0.38 16.60
N GLU A 53 33.73 0.89 15.42
CA GLU A 53 33.99 0.08 14.23
C GLU A 53 35.09 -0.95 14.52
N THR A 54 36.21 -0.51 15.11
CA THR A 54 37.33 -1.40 15.45
C THR A 54 36.96 -2.45 16.50
N SER A 55 36.15 -2.07 17.51
CA SER A 55 35.70 -2.97 18.57
C SER A 55 34.67 -3.99 18.08
N LEU A 56 33.78 -3.58 17.17
CA LEU A 56 32.77 -4.44 16.55
C LEU A 56 33.36 -5.38 15.51
N ARG A 57 34.50 -5.01 14.92
CA ARG A 57 35.25 -5.83 13.96
C ARG A 57 35.96 -6.98 14.70
N LYS A 58 35.18 -7.94 15.21
CA LYS A 58 35.71 -9.21 15.73
C LYS A 58 36.39 -9.98 14.59
N PRO A 59 37.65 -10.41 14.74
CA PRO A 59 38.37 -11.17 13.72
C PRO A 59 37.78 -12.57 13.46
N GLU A 60 36.88 -13.04 14.34
CA GLU A 60 36.38 -14.42 14.37
C GLU A 60 34.94 -14.53 13.82
N ALA A 61 34.35 -13.39 13.48
CA ALA A 61 33.10 -13.30 12.76
C ALA A 61 33.38 -12.73 11.36
N GLU A 62 34.22 -13.42 10.59
CA GLU A 62 33.93 -13.50 9.16
C GLU A 62 32.52 -14.08 9.08
N MET A 63 31.52 -13.20 9.03
CA MET A 63 30.18 -13.57 8.61
C MET A 63 30.36 -14.19 7.25
N GLU A 64 30.44 -15.52 7.20
CA GLU A 64 30.46 -16.27 5.96
C GLU A 64 29.14 -15.95 5.26
N LEU A 65 29.20 -14.96 4.35
CA LEU A 65 28.09 -14.63 3.50
C LEU A 65 27.75 -15.92 2.76
N PRO A 66 26.52 -16.44 2.87
CA PRO A 66 26.13 -17.61 2.10
C PRO A 66 26.48 -17.38 0.64
N ARG A 67 27.06 -18.38 -0.04
CA ARG A 67 27.56 -18.24 -1.42
C ARG A 67 26.49 -17.73 -2.40
N ASP A 68 25.22 -17.98 -2.09
CA ASP A 68 24.07 -17.56 -2.86
C ASP A 68 23.44 -16.23 -2.42
N PHE A 69 23.99 -15.53 -1.43
CA PHE A 69 23.40 -14.29 -0.90
C PHE A 69 23.30 -13.20 -1.97
N SER A 70 24.41 -12.92 -2.67
CA SER A 70 24.43 -11.96 -3.76
C SER A 70 23.48 -12.37 -4.88
N LYS A 71 23.47 -13.66 -5.25
CA LYS A 71 22.55 -14.20 -6.26
C LYS A 71 21.10 -14.01 -5.85
N ARG A 72 20.75 -14.35 -4.61
CA ARG A 72 19.38 -14.22 -4.07
C ARG A 72 18.94 -12.76 -4.01
N ILE A 73 19.80 -11.84 -3.59
CA ILE A 73 19.49 -10.41 -3.57
C ILE A 73 19.28 -9.87 -4.97
N ILE A 74 20.16 -10.19 -5.91
CA ILE A 74 20.03 -9.75 -7.31
C ILE A 74 18.72 -10.26 -7.90
N THR A 75 18.45 -11.57 -7.79
CA THR A 75 17.21 -12.14 -8.34
C THR A 75 15.96 -11.57 -7.68
N THR A 76 16.01 -11.27 -6.38
CA THR A 76 14.88 -10.67 -5.67
C THR A 76 14.69 -9.21 -6.04
N ALA A 77 15.77 -8.43 -6.16
CA ALA A 77 15.73 -7.04 -6.56
C ALA A 77 15.24 -6.87 -8.01
N GLU A 78 15.67 -7.75 -8.91
CA GLU A 78 15.23 -7.74 -10.31
C GLU A 78 13.77 -8.16 -10.47
N ASN A 79 13.33 -9.22 -9.78
CA ASN A 79 11.95 -9.72 -9.93
C ASN A 79 10.93 -8.94 -9.11
N ASN A 80 11.31 -8.40 -7.96
CA ASN A 80 10.40 -7.78 -7.01
C ASN A 80 10.54 -6.25 -7.00
N VAL A 81 10.47 -5.63 -8.17
CA VAL A 81 10.34 -4.18 -8.32
C VAL A 81 8.89 -3.74 -8.07
N VAL A 82 8.43 -3.92 -6.84
CA VAL A 82 7.15 -3.39 -6.35
C VAL A 82 7.36 -1.94 -5.93
N GLY A 83 6.60 -1.02 -6.53
CA GLY A 83 6.56 0.39 -6.10
C GLY A 83 7.33 1.38 -6.99
N LEU A 84 8.13 0.92 -7.94
CA LEU A 84 8.80 1.82 -8.91
C LEU A 84 7.86 2.35 -10.00
N ARG A 85 6.77 1.62 -10.29
CA ARG A 85 5.85 1.99 -11.38
C ARG A 85 4.70 2.82 -10.86
N SER A 86 4.67 4.08 -11.28
CA SER A 86 3.61 5.02 -10.93
C SER A 86 2.25 4.54 -11.43
N TRP A 87 1.18 4.97 -10.77
CA TRP A 87 -0.19 4.59 -11.16
C TRP A 87 -0.50 4.97 -12.61
N LYS A 88 0.06 6.08 -13.10
CA LYS A 88 -0.05 6.54 -14.49
C LYS A 88 0.60 5.58 -15.48
N GLU A 89 1.77 5.03 -15.16
CA GLU A 89 2.47 4.07 -16.04
C GLU A 89 1.74 2.72 -16.12
N ARG A 90 1.08 2.31 -15.03
CA ARG A 90 0.21 1.12 -15.06
C ARG A 90 -0.95 1.31 -16.02
N PHE A 91 -1.62 2.46 -15.99
CA PHE A 91 -2.68 2.77 -16.94
C PHE A 91 -2.20 2.86 -18.38
N ASN A 92 -1.05 3.50 -18.62
CA ASN A 92 -0.49 3.59 -19.97
C ASN A 92 -0.18 2.20 -20.55
N ALA A 93 0.37 1.29 -19.73
CA ALA A 93 0.63 -0.08 -20.17
C ALA A 93 -0.66 -0.84 -20.50
N VAL A 94 -1.69 -0.74 -19.65
CA VAL A 94 -3.00 -1.36 -19.92
C VAL A 94 -3.64 -0.78 -21.18
N PHE A 95 -3.54 0.54 -21.38
CA PHE A 95 -4.06 1.20 -22.57
C PHE A 95 -3.37 0.72 -23.85
N ILE A 96 -2.03 0.58 -23.85
CA ILE A 96 -1.28 0.06 -25.00
C ILE A 96 -1.66 -1.40 -25.29
N ILE A 97 -1.77 -2.24 -24.26
CA ILE A 97 -2.17 -3.64 -24.42
C ILE A 97 -3.61 -3.72 -24.98
N ALA A 98 -4.53 -2.92 -24.44
CA ALA A 98 -5.91 -2.86 -24.91
C ALA A 98 -5.99 -2.36 -26.36
N SER A 99 -5.23 -1.34 -26.73
CA SER A 99 -5.23 -0.83 -28.11
C SER A 99 -4.66 -1.85 -29.09
N LEU A 100 -3.58 -2.56 -28.74
CA LEU A 100 -3.02 -3.64 -29.55
C LEU A 100 -4.00 -4.81 -29.70
N LEU A 101 -4.73 -5.15 -28.64
CA LEU A 101 -5.75 -6.20 -28.67
C LEU A 101 -6.94 -5.79 -29.55
N ILE A 102 -7.41 -4.56 -29.45
CA ILE A 102 -8.47 -4.04 -30.31
C ILE A 102 -7.99 -4.01 -31.77
N PHE A 103 -6.75 -3.59 -31.99
CA PHE A 103 -6.16 -3.57 -33.33
C PHE A 103 -6.02 -4.97 -33.92
N SER A 104 -5.60 -5.97 -33.14
CA SER A 104 -5.53 -7.35 -33.61
C SER A 104 -6.92 -7.90 -33.93
N LEU A 105 -7.94 -7.61 -33.10
CA LEU A 105 -9.33 -7.95 -33.40
C LEU A 105 -9.86 -7.27 -34.66
N PHE A 106 -9.50 -6.01 -34.89
CA PHE A 106 -9.86 -5.27 -36.10
C PHE A 106 -9.24 -5.90 -37.35
N VAL A 107 -7.97 -6.30 -37.28
CA VAL A 107 -7.28 -7.01 -38.38
C VAL A 107 -7.90 -8.37 -38.67
N LEU A 108 -8.39 -9.09 -37.64
CA LEU A 108 -9.09 -10.36 -37.83
C LEU A 108 -10.46 -10.21 -38.53
N GLY A 109 -11.01 -9.00 -38.63
CA GLY A 109 -12.21 -8.72 -39.43
C GLY A 109 -13.45 -9.55 -39.04
N ALA A 110 -14.30 -9.85 -40.03
CA ALA A 110 -15.53 -10.62 -39.83
C ALA A 110 -15.28 -12.09 -39.44
N GLU A 111 -14.10 -12.63 -39.78
CA GLU A 111 -13.71 -14.02 -39.51
C GLU A 111 -13.33 -14.21 -38.03
N GLY A 112 -12.88 -13.15 -37.36
CA GLY A 112 -12.69 -13.12 -35.90
C GLY A 112 -13.99 -12.96 -35.10
N ALA A 113 -15.09 -12.55 -35.74
CA ALA A 113 -16.37 -12.28 -35.05
C ALA A 113 -17.00 -13.57 -34.49
N ASP A 114 -16.83 -14.71 -35.15
CA ASP A 114 -17.34 -16.00 -34.67
C ASP A 114 -16.61 -16.50 -33.41
N LEU A 115 -15.30 -16.24 -33.30
CA LEU A 115 -14.52 -16.52 -32.09
C LEU A 115 -14.92 -15.59 -30.93
N VAL A 116 -15.22 -14.32 -31.24
CA VAL A 116 -15.73 -13.36 -30.26
C VAL A 116 -17.17 -13.69 -29.84
N ALA A 117 -18.01 -14.16 -30.75
CA ALA A 117 -19.37 -14.60 -30.43
C ALA A 117 -19.36 -15.83 -29.50
N THR A 118 -18.44 -16.76 -29.73
CA THR A 118 -18.25 -17.95 -28.89
C THR A 118 -17.76 -17.56 -27.48
N SER A 119 -16.84 -16.61 -27.36
CA SER A 119 -16.39 -16.08 -26.05
C SER A 119 -17.44 -15.17 -25.39
N GLY A 120 -18.27 -14.48 -26.17
CA GLY A 120 -19.43 -13.72 -25.72
C GLY A 120 -20.42 -14.59 -24.94
N SER A 121 -20.56 -15.86 -25.30
CA SER A 121 -21.41 -16.80 -24.57
C SER A 121 -20.91 -17.07 -23.13
N LEU A 122 -19.60 -17.04 -22.88
CA LEU A 122 -19.02 -17.16 -21.54
C LEU A 122 -19.26 -15.90 -20.71
N VAL A 123 -19.08 -14.72 -21.32
CA VAL A 123 -19.37 -13.43 -20.67
C VAL A 123 -20.85 -13.34 -20.32
N GLN A 124 -21.74 -13.76 -21.22
CA GLN A 124 -23.18 -13.78 -20.98
C GLN A 124 -23.55 -14.76 -19.85
N LYS A 125 -22.91 -15.94 -19.77
CA LYS A 125 -23.11 -16.88 -18.66
C LYS A 125 -22.64 -16.31 -17.34
N LEU A 126 -21.46 -15.67 -17.29
CA LEU A 126 -20.95 -15.01 -16.08
C LEU A 126 -21.83 -13.84 -15.65
N ALA A 127 -22.28 -13.02 -16.61
CA ALA A 127 -23.20 -11.92 -16.36
C ALA A 127 -24.55 -12.43 -15.83
N ALA A 128 -25.08 -13.53 -16.39
CA ALA A 128 -26.31 -14.15 -15.91
C ALA A 128 -26.16 -14.70 -14.48
N VAL A 129 -25.04 -15.34 -14.16
CA VAL A 129 -24.74 -15.81 -12.79
C VAL A 129 -24.61 -14.63 -11.83
N GLY A 130 -23.92 -13.56 -12.23
CA GLY A 130 -23.80 -12.33 -11.44
C GLY A 130 -25.14 -11.64 -11.21
N ALA A 131 -25.96 -11.52 -12.24
CA ALA A 131 -27.31 -10.96 -12.16
C ALA A 131 -28.20 -11.81 -11.23
N PHE A 132 -28.14 -13.14 -11.35
CA PHE A 132 -28.86 -14.05 -10.46
C PHE A 132 -28.41 -13.90 -9.00
N ALA A 133 -27.10 -13.87 -8.74
CA ALA A 133 -26.55 -13.68 -7.40
C ALA A 133 -26.98 -12.33 -6.79
N THR A 134 -27.01 -11.27 -7.61
CA THR A 134 -27.42 -9.93 -7.20
C THR A 134 -28.92 -9.90 -6.88
N GLN A 135 -29.75 -10.49 -7.74
CA GLN A 135 -31.19 -10.59 -7.53
C GLN A 135 -31.52 -11.43 -6.29
N MET A 136 -30.82 -12.55 -6.10
CA MET A 136 -30.98 -13.41 -4.92
C MET A 136 -30.63 -12.66 -3.63
N ALA A 137 -29.52 -11.90 -3.62
CA ALA A 137 -29.14 -11.06 -2.49
C ALA A 137 -30.18 -9.97 -2.23
N TYR A 138 -30.68 -9.30 -3.28
CA TYR A 138 -31.71 -8.27 -3.17
C TYR A 138 -33.02 -8.82 -2.59
N SER A 139 -33.51 -9.93 -3.12
CA SER A 139 -34.73 -10.58 -2.63
C SER A 139 -34.60 -11.06 -1.18
N PHE A 140 -33.44 -11.58 -0.79
CA PHE A 140 -33.17 -11.96 0.60
C PHE A 140 -33.20 -10.76 1.55
N LEU A 141 -32.52 -9.66 1.18
CA LEU A 141 -32.52 -8.43 1.96
C LEU A 141 -33.94 -7.84 2.12
N MET A 142 -34.72 -7.80 1.04
CA MET A 142 -36.10 -7.32 1.10
C MET A 142 -36.97 -8.21 2.00
N GLY A 143 -36.78 -9.54 1.96
CA GLY A 143 -37.44 -10.47 2.88
C GLY A 143 -37.12 -10.19 4.35
N VAL A 144 -35.84 -10.00 4.68
CA VAL A 144 -35.39 -9.64 6.04
C VAL A 144 -36.03 -8.32 6.50
N VAL A 145 -36.05 -7.30 5.64
CA VAL A 145 -36.66 -6.00 5.96
C VAL A 145 -38.15 -6.13 6.24
N VAL A 146 -38.89 -6.92 5.45
CA VAL A 146 -40.33 -7.15 5.66
C VAL A 146 -40.59 -7.90 6.97
N LEU A 147 -39.80 -8.94 7.27
CA LEU A 147 -39.92 -9.69 8.52
C LEU A 147 -39.65 -8.80 9.73
N VAL A 148 -38.60 -7.99 9.70
CA VAL A 148 -38.30 -7.01 10.76
C VAL A 148 -39.44 -6.02 10.91
N ARG A 149 -39.95 -5.44 9.81
CA ARG A 149 -41.05 -4.47 9.85
C ARG A 149 -42.33 -5.09 10.42
N SER A 150 -42.60 -6.36 10.11
CA SER A 150 -43.73 -7.11 10.66
C SER A 150 -43.56 -7.37 12.15
N LEU A 151 -42.36 -7.83 12.58
CA LEU A 151 -42.04 -8.09 13.97
C LEU A 151 -42.11 -6.83 14.84
N VAL A 152 -41.63 -5.70 14.32
CA VAL A 152 -41.73 -4.38 14.99
C VAL A 152 -43.19 -3.96 15.17
N ARG A 153 -44.07 -4.22 14.19
CA ARG A 153 -45.51 -3.94 14.34
C ARG A 153 -46.16 -4.83 15.39
N ILE A 154 -45.79 -6.11 15.44
CA ILE A 154 -46.35 -7.08 16.40
C ILE A 154 -45.88 -6.77 17.83
N LEU A 155 -44.62 -6.34 18.00
CA LEU A 155 -44.04 -6.00 19.30
C LEU A 155 -44.41 -4.60 19.80
N ASN A 156 -45.16 -3.82 19.02
CA ASN A 156 -45.53 -2.45 19.39
C ASN A 156 -47.04 -2.27 19.66
N PRO A 157 -47.56 -2.75 20.81
CA PRO A 157 -48.83 -2.26 21.33
C PRO A 157 -48.73 -1.21 22.46
N ALA A 158 -47.56 -0.87 23.05
CA ALA A 158 -47.56 0.14 24.14
C ALA A 158 -46.28 0.96 24.46
N ASP A 159 -45.03 0.48 24.38
CA ASP A 159 -43.90 1.23 24.99
C ASP A 159 -42.72 1.51 24.05
N GLY A 160 -42.48 2.79 23.76
CA GLY A 160 -41.55 3.32 22.74
C GLY A 160 -40.05 3.06 22.92
N VAL A 161 -39.62 2.32 23.94
CA VAL A 161 -38.19 2.06 24.22
C VAL A 161 -37.66 0.82 23.49
N LEU A 162 -38.51 -0.16 23.16
CA LEU A 162 -38.11 -1.37 22.42
C LEU A 162 -37.93 -1.13 20.91
N ALA A 163 -38.56 -0.09 20.36
CA ALA A 163 -38.46 0.25 18.95
C ALA A 163 -37.05 0.75 18.55
N THR A 164 -36.36 1.48 19.43
CA THR A 164 -35.02 2.01 19.15
C THR A 164 -33.97 0.89 19.17
N LEU A 165 -34.08 -0.06 20.10
CA LEU A 165 -33.19 -1.23 20.16
C LEU A 165 -33.36 -2.18 18.96
N GLY A 166 -34.59 -2.40 18.50
CA GLY A 166 -34.85 -3.24 17.31
C GLY A 166 -34.28 -2.65 16.03
N VAL A 167 -34.42 -1.33 15.82
CA VAL A 167 -33.85 -0.65 14.65
C VAL A 167 -32.32 -0.63 14.71
N PHE A 168 -31.72 -0.36 15.88
CA PHE A 168 -30.26 -0.40 16.06
C PHE A 168 -29.68 -1.81 15.86
N GLY A 169 -30.35 -2.85 16.35
CA GLY A 169 -29.92 -4.24 16.17
C GLY A 169 -29.90 -4.67 14.70
N VAL A 170 -30.91 -4.27 13.94
CA VAL A 170 -31.04 -4.60 12.51
C VAL A 170 -30.06 -3.79 11.65
N VAL A 171 -29.86 -2.50 11.94
CA VAL A 171 -28.84 -1.69 11.27
C VAL A 171 -27.43 -2.21 11.58
N SER A 172 -27.17 -2.61 12.82
CA SER A 172 -25.88 -3.20 13.23
C SER A 172 -25.60 -4.53 12.53
N LEU A 173 -26.58 -5.43 12.44
CA LEU A 173 -26.47 -6.69 11.69
C LEU A 173 -26.26 -6.46 10.19
N PHE A 174 -26.93 -5.47 9.61
CA PHE A 174 -26.76 -5.10 8.20
C PHE A 174 -25.35 -4.53 7.92
N VAL A 175 -24.85 -3.66 8.79
CA VAL A 175 -23.48 -3.11 8.68
C VAL A 175 -22.43 -4.19 8.92
N LEU A 176 -22.65 -5.13 9.84
CA LEU A 176 -21.76 -6.27 10.07
C LEU A 176 -21.72 -7.20 8.84
N GLY A 177 -22.88 -7.45 8.22
CA GLY A 177 -23.00 -8.23 6.99
C GLY A 177 -22.23 -7.61 5.82
N LEU A 178 -22.33 -6.31 5.63
CA LEU A 178 -21.53 -5.55 4.65
C LEU A 178 -20.02 -5.61 4.93
N LYS A 179 -19.61 -5.68 6.20
CA LYS A 179 -18.21 -5.82 6.61
C LYS A 179 -17.66 -7.24 6.40
N PHE A 180 -18.53 -8.25 6.48
CA PHE A 180 -18.18 -9.67 6.27
C PHE A 180 -18.20 -10.09 4.80
N VAL A 181 -18.99 -9.43 3.95
CA VAL A 181 -18.87 -9.59 2.49
C VAL A 181 -17.49 -9.06 2.09
N PRO A 182 -16.57 -9.92 1.63
CA PRO A 182 -15.18 -9.58 1.45
C PRO A 182 -15.00 -8.85 0.11
N PHE A 183 -15.74 -7.77 -0.12
CA PHE A 183 -15.68 -6.96 -1.35
C PHE A 183 -14.25 -6.47 -1.60
N ARG A 184 -13.51 -6.17 -0.52
CA ARG A 184 -12.10 -5.77 -0.55
C ARG A 184 -11.13 -6.93 -0.88
N LYS A 185 -11.52 -8.18 -0.64
CA LYS A 185 -10.72 -9.39 -0.94
C LYS A 185 -11.01 -9.92 -2.35
N LEU A 186 -12.24 -9.71 -2.86
CA LEU A 186 -12.62 -10.05 -4.24
C LEU A 186 -11.95 -9.15 -5.28
N LEU A 187 -11.64 -7.90 -4.92
CA LEU A 187 -10.90 -6.96 -5.77
C LEU A 187 -9.36 -7.09 -5.64
N ARG A 188 -8.84 -7.86 -4.68
CA ARG A 188 -7.39 -7.96 -4.42
C ARG A 188 -6.56 -8.72 -5.46
N PRO A 189 -7.07 -9.66 -6.28
CA PRO A 189 -6.27 -10.25 -7.35
C PRO A 189 -6.14 -9.33 -8.58
N LEU A 190 -6.67 -8.10 -8.53
CA LEU A 190 -6.72 -7.15 -9.65
C LEU A 190 -6.05 -5.78 -9.36
N PHE A 191 -5.34 -5.63 -8.23
CA PHE A 191 -4.62 -4.40 -7.86
C PHE A 191 -3.15 -4.64 -7.46
#